data_AF-A0A7C7KZG6-F1
#
_entry.id   AF-A0A7C7KZG6-F1
#
_cell.length_a   1.000
_cell.length_b   1.000
_cell.length_c   1.000
_cell.angle_alpha   90.00
_cell.angle_beta   90.00
_cell.angle_gamma   90.00
#
_symmetry.space_group_name_H-M   'P 1'
#
loop_
_entity.id
_entity.type
_entity.pdbx_description
1 polymer ?
#
loop_
_entity_poly.entity_id
_entity_poly.type
_entity_poly.pdbx_seq_one_letter_code
_entity_poly.pdbx_strand_id
1 'polypeptide(L)'
;ALQVRLCSDPTAPYPLPNSNSDRICHLTIWYYTDRQLPILHIQYGMDYHGTKIWTGKASGVAFRKDRDSKGYTLEARIPWERLNARDNVPKAGDRIALVVQPLWSDSTGWKQVCTFNEVIREAGFSFQTARMWGQGILLPKGGLRPAERPTTIAEQVQPLRLDLPLPDLKAKVISSAIYDASGQLVRTLPVVTVTEPLKGKKISVRWDGLDDDGRPLPPGRYTVKMLTHRGVGLRYVTSLHNAGNPPWRTDDGTGSWGGDHGPPIAATSDEERVYLGWTISEAGWAVIAVDPKLPKGDGVVKRIGKKFWGQHQVLDIGILVIAMASDGERLFVAQDGKSWGGDWADPKVKNKAGVVLWDVKTGKPIKFPFGQRTLVLSEWSDRLKPSELQPYERMSRYHPLILRKRTWERFRDHDFGPQELGLNLLGIAVHGDVLYGSLFLEDKVVAVNWRTGKKVKEFALTKPCGIAVDREGNLVIVSNKRLVRLNP
;
A
#
# COMPACT_ATOMS: atom_id res chain seq x y z
N ALA A 1 -12.54 4.39 11.26
CA ALA A 1 -13.45 3.22 11.28
C ALA A 1 -12.82 2.13 12.15
N LEU A 2 -13.62 1.16 12.61
CA LEU A 2 -13.14 -0.03 13.32
C LEU A 2 -13.60 -1.26 12.55
N GLN A 3 -12.67 -2.12 12.17
CA GLN A 3 -12.96 -3.44 11.66
C GLN A 3 -12.71 -4.48 12.75
N VAL A 4 -13.65 -5.39 12.94
CA VAL A 4 -13.52 -6.52 13.85
C VAL A 4 -13.86 -7.76 13.05
N ARG A 5 -12.94 -8.73 13.02
CA ARG A 5 -13.21 -10.03 12.39
C ARG A 5 -13.14 -11.10 13.47
N LEU A 6 -14.12 -11.98 13.50
CA LEU A 6 -14.21 -13.04 14.50
C LEU A 6 -14.88 -14.28 13.95
N CYS A 7 -14.59 -15.44 14.53
CA CYS A 7 -15.46 -16.61 14.39
C CYS A 7 -16.35 -16.71 15.62
N SER A 8 -17.65 -16.62 15.44
CA SER A 8 -18.60 -16.64 16.54
C SER A 8 -18.86 -18.04 17.09
N ASP A 9 -18.32 -19.09 16.47
CA ASP A 9 -18.39 -20.47 16.96
C ASP A 9 -17.21 -20.79 17.90
N PRO A 10 -17.46 -20.99 19.20
CA PRO A 10 -16.40 -21.30 20.17
C PRO A 10 -15.81 -22.70 20.01
N THR A 11 -16.45 -23.57 19.21
CA THR A 11 -15.98 -24.93 18.93
C THR A 11 -15.15 -25.03 17.65
N ALA A 12 -15.01 -23.93 16.91
CA ALA A 12 -14.22 -23.88 15.70
C ALA A 12 -12.75 -24.24 15.97
N PRO A 13 -12.07 -24.94 15.04
CA PRO A 13 -10.67 -25.28 15.20
C PRO A 13 -9.80 -24.02 15.31
N TYR A 14 -8.73 -24.11 16.10
CA TYR A 14 -7.74 -23.06 16.25
C TYR A 14 -6.32 -23.62 15.98
N PRO A 15 -5.51 -23.00 15.10
CA PRO A 15 -5.75 -21.77 14.34
C PRO A 15 -6.93 -21.87 13.37
N LEU A 16 -7.68 -20.78 13.20
CA LEU A 16 -8.89 -20.78 12.38
C LEU A 16 -8.52 -20.94 10.88
N PRO A 17 -8.96 -22.00 10.19
CA PRO A 17 -8.76 -22.14 8.76
C PRO A 17 -9.68 -21.19 7.97
N ASN A 18 -9.28 -20.86 6.75
CA ASN A 18 -10.19 -20.18 5.83
C ASN A 18 -11.36 -21.11 5.51
N SER A 19 -12.58 -20.58 5.61
CA SER A 19 -13.80 -21.24 5.18
C SER A 19 -14.87 -20.20 4.87
N ASN A 20 -15.96 -20.62 4.24
CA ASN A 20 -17.12 -19.77 3.96
C ASN A 20 -18.22 -19.99 5.00
N SER A 21 -17.84 -20.28 6.24
CA SER A 21 -18.81 -20.45 7.32
C SER A 21 -19.48 -19.11 7.67
N ASP A 22 -20.80 -19.15 7.80
CA ASP A 22 -21.64 -18.05 8.30
C ASP A 22 -21.26 -17.58 9.72
N ARG A 23 -20.47 -18.38 10.45
CA ARG A 23 -19.94 -18.05 11.78
C ARG A 23 -18.67 -17.21 11.71
N ILE A 24 -17.99 -17.15 10.56
CA ILE A 24 -16.90 -16.21 10.30
C ILE A 24 -17.54 -14.87 9.95
N CYS A 25 -17.34 -13.87 10.81
CA CYS A 25 -18.01 -12.58 10.74
C CYS A 25 -17.00 -11.45 10.53
N HIS A 26 -17.28 -10.57 9.57
CA HIS A 26 -16.50 -9.38 9.25
C HIS A 26 -17.32 -8.12 9.54
N LEU A 27 -17.06 -7.49 10.68
CA LEU A 27 -17.75 -6.27 11.09
C LEU A 27 -16.94 -5.06 10.63
N THR A 28 -17.60 -4.09 9.98
CA THR A 28 -17.05 -2.75 9.73
C THR A 28 -17.96 -1.72 10.39
N ILE A 29 -17.39 -0.92 11.28
CA ILE A 29 -18.10 0.05 12.11
C ILE A 29 -17.54 1.44 11.84
N TRP A 30 -18.39 2.40 11.47
CA TRP A 30 -17.98 3.78 11.24
C TRP A 30 -19.09 4.78 11.56
N TYR A 31 -18.71 6.04 11.68
CA TYR A 31 -19.64 7.16 11.75
C TYR A 31 -19.76 7.78 10.37
N TYR A 32 -20.96 7.76 9.79
CA TYR A 32 -21.19 8.38 8.49
C TYR A 32 -21.40 9.89 8.66
N THR A 33 -20.34 10.66 8.40
CA THR A 33 -20.28 12.10 8.66
C THR A 33 -21.40 12.89 7.96
N ASP A 34 -21.65 12.65 6.66
CA ASP A 34 -22.63 13.44 5.90
C ASP A 34 -24.07 13.26 6.42
N ARG A 35 -24.40 12.05 6.89
CA ARG A 35 -25.73 11.73 7.45
C ARG A 35 -25.76 11.79 8.98
N GLN A 36 -24.64 12.10 9.60
CA GLN A 36 -24.46 12.18 11.05
C GLN A 36 -25.04 10.97 11.81
N LEU A 37 -24.72 9.76 11.35
CA LEU A 37 -25.25 8.55 11.98
C LEU A 37 -24.22 7.41 12.04
N PRO A 38 -24.28 6.54 13.07
CA PRO A 38 -23.46 5.35 13.16
C PRO A 38 -23.90 4.28 12.14
N ILE A 39 -22.94 3.52 11.64
CA ILE A 39 -23.16 2.38 10.76
C ILE A 39 -22.48 1.13 11.33
N LEU A 40 -23.21 0.02 11.25
CA LEU A 40 -22.70 -1.34 11.39
C LEU A 40 -22.91 -2.07 10.07
N HIS A 41 -21.82 -2.52 9.47
CA HIS A 41 -21.83 -3.41 8.31
C HIS A 41 -21.26 -4.78 8.73
N ILE A 42 -21.91 -5.86 8.30
CA ILE A 42 -21.46 -7.23 8.55
C ILE A 42 -21.48 -8.01 7.25
N GLN A 43 -20.40 -8.74 6.98
CA GLN A 43 -20.30 -9.80 5.97
C GLN A 43 -19.87 -11.10 6.64
N TYR A 44 -20.06 -12.21 5.95
CA TYR A 44 -19.79 -13.56 6.48
C TYR A 44 -18.89 -14.36 5.54
N GLY A 45 -18.20 -15.35 6.10
CA GLY A 45 -17.24 -16.19 5.38
C GLY A 45 -16.01 -15.43 4.87
N MET A 46 -14.94 -16.17 4.55
CA MET A 46 -13.74 -15.57 3.92
C MET A 46 -13.96 -15.12 2.47
N ASP A 47 -15.11 -15.46 1.89
CA ASP A 47 -15.64 -14.98 0.60
C ASP A 47 -16.54 -13.73 0.73
N TYR A 48 -16.76 -13.23 1.96
CA TYR A 48 -17.47 -11.96 2.23
C TYR A 48 -18.93 -11.93 1.76
N HIS A 49 -19.62 -13.06 1.79
CA HIS A 49 -21.03 -13.15 1.40
C HIS A 49 -21.97 -12.54 2.45
N GLY A 50 -23.27 -12.44 2.11
CA GLY A 50 -24.33 -12.18 3.08
C GLY A 50 -24.34 -10.78 3.70
N THR A 51 -23.92 -9.75 2.95
CA THR A 51 -23.85 -8.36 3.40
C THR A 51 -25.13 -7.87 4.09
N LYS A 52 -24.98 -7.33 5.31
CA LYS A 52 -26.05 -6.65 6.07
C LYS A 52 -25.56 -5.30 6.60
N ILE A 53 -26.42 -4.28 6.54
CA ILE A 53 -26.13 -2.92 7.00
C ILE A 53 -27.22 -2.46 7.96
N TRP A 54 -26.81 -1.92 9.10
CA TRP A 54 -27.68 -1.25 10.05
C TRP A 54 -27.18 0.18 10.30
N THR A 55 -28.10 1.11 10.39
CA THR A 55 -27.80 2.54 10.50
C THR A 55 -28.49 3.15 11.72
N GLY A 56 -27.95 4.26 12.23
CA GLY A 56 -28.55 5.00 13.34
C GLY A 56 -28.72 4.12 14.58
N LYS A 57 -29.83 4.31 15.30
CA LYS A 57 -30.14 3.54 16.52
C LYS A 57 -30.19 2.03 16.29
N ALA A 58 -30.63 1.58 15.11
CA ALA A 58 -30.73 0.16 14.77
C ALA A 58 -29.35 -0.51 14.66
N SER A 59 -28.28 0.25 14.39
CA SER A 59 -26.91 -0.28 14.38
C SER A 59 -26.48 -0.86 15.73
N GLY A 60 -27.02 -0.34 16.84
CA GLY A 60 -26.53 -0.67 18.18
C GLY A 60 -25.15 -0.08 18.47
N VAL A 61 -24.68 0.87 17.64
CA VAL A 61 -23.39 1.53 17.76
C VAL A 61 -23.62 2.99 18.15
N ALA A 62 -22.77 3.51 19.05
CA ALA A 62 -22.73 4.91 19.44
C ALA A 62 -21.31 5.46 19.28
N PHE A 63 -21.22 6.72 18.85
CA PHE A 63 -19.98 7.49 18.79
C PHE A 63 -20.14 8.74 19.64
N ARG A 64 -19.12 9.05 20.44
CA ARG A 64 -19.02 10.30 21.18
C ARG A 64 -17.70 10.96 20.83
N LYS A 65 -17.73 12.18 20.30
CA LYS A 65 -16.51 12.99 20.10
C LYS A 65 -15.78 13.16 21.42
N ASP A 66 -14.47 13.05 21.39
CA ASP A 66 -13.63 13.40 22.52
C ASP A 66 -13.66 14.92 22.74
N ARG A 67 -13.36 15.36 23.98
CA ARG A 67 -13.47 16.79 24.36
C ARG A 67 -12.61 17.72 23.50
N ASP A 68 -11.50 17.23 22.99
CA ASP A 68 -10.57 17.98 22.13
C ASP A 68 -10.90 17.90 20.63
N SER A 69 -11.97 17.19 20.26
CA SER A 69 -12.37 16.91 18.87
C SER A 69 -11.32 16.20 18.02
N LYS A 70 -10.30 15.59 18.62
CA LYS A 70 -9.25 14.84 17.89
C LYS A 70 -9.51 13.34 17.81
N GLY A 71 -10.60 12.86 18.42
CA GLY A 71 -10.96 11.46 18.47
C GLY A 71 -12.44 11.24 18.78
N TYR A 72 -12.79 9.96 18.89
CA TYR A 72 -14.11 9.51 19.29
C TYR A 72 -13.98 8.29 20.21
N THR A 73 -14.82 8.25 21.23
CA THR A 73 -15.18 7.01 21.91
C THR A 73 -16.22 6.27 21.07
N LEU A 74 -15.96 4.99 20.75
CA LEU A 74 -16.90 4.08 20.09
C LEU A 74 -17.39 3.05 21.09
N GLU A 75 -18.71 2.87 21.19
CA GLU A 75 -19.34 1.76 21.90
C GLU A 75 -20.29 1.01 20.98
N ALA A 76 -20.29 -0.32 21.06
CA ALA A 76 -21.11 -1.17 20.21
C ALA A 76 -21.76 -2.31 21.01
N ARG A 77 -23.07 -2.46 20.86
CA ARG A 77 -23.86 -3.60 21.35
C ARG A 77 -24.34 -4.41 20.15
N ILE A 78 -23.62 -5.48 19.84
CA ILE A 78 -23.92 -6.36 18.71
C ILE A 78 -24.63 -7.62 19.21
N PRO A 79 -25.90 -7.86 18.84
CA PRO A 79 -26.59 -9.10 19.17
C PRO A 79 -25.91 -10.32 18.54
N TRP A 80 -25.79 -11.41 19.29
CA TRP A 80 -25.24 -12.69 18.80
C TRP A 80 -25.96 -13.24 17.57
N GLU A 81 -27.26 -12.98 17.43
CA GLU A 81 -28.02 -13.34 16.23
C GLU A 81 -27.47 -12.69 14.95
N ARG A 82 -26.92 -11.47 15.04
CA ARG A 82 -26.26 -10.81 13.88
C ARG A 82 -24.93 -11.46 13.50
N LEU A 83 -24.39 -12.29 14.38
CA LEU A 83 -23.15 -13.05 14.18
C LEU A 83 -23.47 -14.53 13.91
N ASN A 84 -24.71 -14.85 13.52
CA ASN A 84 -25.23 -16.19 13.28
C ASN A 84 -25.00 -17.15 14.47
N ALA A 85 -24.99 -16.60 15.68
CA ALA A 85 -24.67 -17.31 16.91
C ALA A 85 -25.86 -17.73 17.77
N ARG A 86 -27.08 -17.66 17.23
CA ARG A 86 -28.30 -17.91 18.01
C ARG A 86 -28.37 -19.32 18.60
N ASP A 87 -28.00 -20.34 17.83
CA ASP A 87 -28.12 -21.75 18.26
C ASP A 87 -26.98 -22.20 19.17
N ASN A 88 -25.87 -21.48 19.15
CA ASN A 88 -24.72 -21.72 20.02
C ASN A 88 -24.06 -20.38 20.35
N VAL A 89 -24.62 -19.70 21.35
CA VAL A 89 -24.13 -18.41 21.83
C VAL A 89 -22.86 -18.63 22.66
N PRO A 90 -21.73 -17.95 22.35
CA PRO A 90 -20.54 -18.01 23.18
C PRO A 90 -20.81 -17.62 24.63
N LYS A 91 -20.29 -18.42 25.57
CA LYS A 91 -20.46 -18.30 27.01
C LYS A 91 -19.17 -17.85 27.67
N ALA A 92 -19.27 -17.48 28.95
CA ALA A 92 -18.09 -17.21 29.76
C ALA A 92 -17.16 -18.45 29.80
N GLY A 93 -15.86 -18.22 29.59
CA GLY A 93 -14.83 -19.25 29.46
C GLY A 93 -14.50 -19.59 28.00
N ASP A 94 -15.40 -19.32 27.07
CA ASP A 94 -15.19 -19.65 25.66
C ASP A 94 -14.07 -18.81 25.04
N ARG A 95 -13.43 -19.40 24.04
CA ARG A 95 -12.42 -18.74 23.20
C ARG A 95 -12.96 -18.65 21.78
N ILE A 96 -12.80 -17.49 21.17
CA ILE A 96 -13.17 -17.26 19.78
C ILE A 96 -11.97 -16.71 19.03
N ALA A 97 -11.81 -17.09 17.76
CA ALA A 97 -10.85 -16.43 16.89
C ALA A 97 -11.27 -14.96 16.71
N LEU A 98 -10.33 -14.02 16.86
CA LEU A 98 -10.60 -12.59 16.85
C LEU A 98 -9.38 -11.83 16.30
N VAL A 99 -9.65 -10.80 15.50
CA VAL A 99 -8.67 -9.77 15.14
C VAL A 99 -9.38 -8.42 15.10
N VAL A 100 -8.70 -7.39 15.56
CA VAL A 100 -9.19 -6.02 15.57
C VAL A 100 -8.30 -5.16 14.70
N GLN A 101 -8.90 -4.37 13.82
CA GLN A 101 -8.21 -3.48 12.91
C GLN A 101 -8.82 -2.09 13.01
N PRO A 102 -8.21 -1.18 13.78
CA PRO A 102 -8.58 0.22 13.74
C PRO A 102 -8.05 0.87 12.44
N LEU A 103 -8.84 1.78 11.88
CA LEU A 103 -8.50 2.55 10.69
C LEU A 103 -8.65 4.03 11.03
N TRP A 104 -7.52 4.75 11.06
CA TRP A 104 -7.50 6.19 11.28
C TRP A 104 -7.50 6.91 9.95
N SER A 105 -8.29 7.98 9.88
CA SER A 105 -8.25 8.92 8.77
C SER A 105 -7.46 10.17 9.14
N ASP A 106 -7.14 10.96 8.14
CA ASP A 106 -6.78 12.37 8.31
C ASP A 106 -7.97 13.18 8.87
N SER A 107 -7.75 14.48 9.09
CA SER A 107 -8.77 15.41 9.60
C SER A 107 -9.95 15.60 8.63
N THR A 108 -9.78 15.26 7.35
CA THR A 108 -10.83 15.36 6.35
C THR A 108 -11.79 14.17 6.39
N GLY A 109 -11.35 13.02 6.90
CA GLY A 109 -12.13 11.78 6.91
C GLY A 109 -12.09 11.01 5.58
N TRP A 110 -11.46 11.58 4.54
CA TRP A 110 -11.43 11.00 3.19
C TRP A 110 -10.23 10.08 2.94
N LYS A 111 -9.19 10.20 3.76
CA LYS A 111 -7.94 9.47 3.55
C LYS A 111 -7.56 8.68 4.79
N GLN A 112 -7.40 7.37 4.64
CA GLN A 112 -6.79 6.55 5.67
C GLN A 112 -5.31 6.90 5.84
N VAL A 113 -4.89 7.20 7.07
CA VAL A 113 -3.50 7.57 7.41
C VAL A 113 -2.75 6.49 8.18
N CYS A 114 -3.48 5.65 8.93
CA CYS A 114 -2.89 4.57 9.69
C CYS A 114 -3.87 3.40 9.84
N THR A 115 -3.36 2.19 9.82
CA THR A 115 -4.06 0.99 10.24
C THR A 115 -3.05 -0.05 10.73
N PHE A 116 -3.47 -0.90 11.66
CA PHE A 116 -2.75 -2.11 12.03
C PHE A 116 -3.73 -3.18 12.47
N ASN A 117 -3.31 -4.43 12.46
CA ASN A 117 -4.05 -5.54 13.05
C ASN A 117 -3.53 -5.80 14.47
N GLU A 118 -4.43 -5.92 15.42
CA GLU A 118 -4.18 -6.32 16.80
C GLU A 118 -4.92 -7.60 17.11
N VAL A 119 -4.48 -8.32 18.14
CA VAL A 119 -4.92 -9.68 18.45
C VAL A 119 -4.53 -10.58 17.27
N ILE A 120 -3.23 -10.61 16.97
CA ILE A 120 -2.68 -11.42 15.88
C ILE A 120 -1.95 -12.64 16.44
N ARG A 121 -2.07 -13.76 15.74
CA ARG A 121 -1.30 -14.98 15.99
C ARG A 121 0.03 -14.97 15.22
N GLU A 122 -0.01 -14.52 13.97
CA GLU A 122 1.14 -14.44 13.07
C GLU A 122 0.99 -13.22 12.13
N ALA A 123 2.06 -12.83 11.45
CA ALA A 123 2.01 -11.75 10.46
C ALA A 123 1.13 -12.14 9.26
N GLY A 124 0.39 -11.18 8.71
CA GLY A 124 -0.45 -11.38 7.53
C GLY A 124 -1.45 -10.25 7.29
N PHE A 125 -2.36 -10.47 6.35
CA PHE A 125 -3.50 -9.59 6.07
C PHE A 125 -4.80 -10.24 6.54
N SER A 126 -5.45 -9.62 7.53
CA SER A 126 -6.61 -10.21 8.22
C SER A 126 -7.82 -10.42 7.31
N PHE A 127 -7.82 -9.74 6.15
CA PHE A 127 -8.85 -9.90 5.13
C PHE A 127 -8.57 -11.05 4.15
N GLN A 128 -7.33 -11.52 4.03
CA GLN A 128 -6.95 -12.62 3.12
C GLN A 128 -6.93 -13.98 3.83
N THR A 129 -6.65 -14.00 5.13
CA THR A 129 -6.53 -15.24 5.89
C THR A 129 -7.01 -15.10 7.33
N ALA A 130 -7.81 -16.07 7.76
CA ALA A 130 -8.31 -16.23 9.12
C ALA A 130 -7.24 -16.82 10.06
N ARG A 131 -6.22 -17.47 9.50
CA ARG A 131 -5.17 -18.16 10.28
C ARG A 131 -4.36 -17.21 11.16
N MET A 132 -4.25 -15.95 10.75
CA MET A 132 -3.52 -14.92 11.51
C MET A 132 -4.32 -14.36 12.69
N TRP A 133 -5.63 -14.64 12.78
CA TRP A 133 -6.45 -14.10 13.86
C TRP A 133 -6.04 -14.73 15.17
N GLY A 134 -5.87 -13.92 16.21
CA GLY A 134 -5.58 -14.37 17.57
C GLY A 134 -6.84 -14.90 18.25
N GLN A 135 -6.90 -14.81 19.59
CA GLN A 135 -8.05 -15.28 20.37
C GLN A 135 -8.62 -14.19 21.28
N GLY A 136 -9.94 -14.05 21.26
CA GLY A 136 -10.71 -13.39 22.31
C GLY A 136 -11.19 -14.41 23.33
N ILE A 137 -11.17 -14.05 24.62
CA ILE A 137 -11.68 -14.88 25.72
C ILE A 137 -12.91 -14.18 26.30
N LEU A 138 -14.03 -14.89 26.38
CA LEU A 138 -15.28 -14.38 26.92
C LEU A 138 -15.26 -14.56 28.45
N LEU A 139 -15.47 -13.48 29.19
CA LEU A 139 -15.42 -13.52 30.66
C LEU A 139 -16.82 -13.41 31.27
N PRO A 140 -17.05 -13.99 32.46
CA PRO A 140 -18.36 -13.93 33.12
C PRO A 140 -18.74 -12.53 33.59
N LYS A 141 -17.75 -11.65 33.81
CA LYS A 141 -17.93 -10.25 34.20
C LYS A 141 -16.93 -9.37 33.46
N GLY A 142 -17.36 -8.14 33.14
CA GLY A 142 -16.47 -7.09 32.63
C GLY A 142 -15.63 -6.44 33.73
N GLY A 143 -15.14 -5.22 33.48
CA GLY A 143 -14.33 -4.49 34.47
C GLY A 143 -12.94 -5.10 34.68
N LEU A 144 -12.38 -5.67 33.61
CA LEU A 144 -10.99 -6.13 33.62
C LEU A 144 -10.10 -4.98 34.08
N ARG A 145 -9.39 -5.20 35.18
CA ARG A 145 -8.15 -4.46 35.40
C ARG A 145 -7.29 -4.69 34.15
N PRO A 146 -6.59 -3.67 33.62
CA PRO A 146 -5.63 -3.87 32.55
C PRO A 146 -4.83 -5.13 32.87
N ALA A 147 -4.93 -6.13 32.01
CA ALA A 147 -4.25 -7.39 32.27
C ALA A 147 -2.76 -7.06 32.23
N GLU A 148 -2.11 -7.06 33.40
CA GLU A 148 -0.69 -7.30 33.43
C GLU A 148 -0.51 -8.64 32.74
N ARG A 149 0.26 -8.64 31.65
CA ARG A 149 0.64 -9.85 30.93
C ARG A 149 0.94 -10.95 31.97
N PRO A 150 0.25 -12.10 31.93
CA PRO A 150 0.50 -13.18 32.87
C PRO A 150 2.00 -13.49 32.86
N THR A 151 2.65 -13.23 33.99
CA THR A 151 4.05 -13.53 34.22
C THR A 151 4.13 -15.06 34.26
N THR A 152 4.81 -15.68 33.31
CA THR A 152 5.01 -17.14 33.26
C THR A 152 5.62 -17.63 34.58
N ILE A 153 5.45 -18.91 34.94
CA ILE A 153 6.10 -19.49 36.13
C ILE A 153 7.62 -19.23 36.07
N ALA A 154 8.25 -19.31 34.89
CA ALA A 154 9.66 -18.96 34.70
C ALA A 154 9.97 -17.49 35.04
N GLU A 155 9.09 -16.54 34.69
CA GLU A 155 9.25 -15.14 35.06
C GLU A 155 8.93 -14.86 36.54
N GLN A 156 8.05 -15.66 37.17
CA GLN A 156 7.73 -15.57 38.60
C GLN A 156 8.83 -16.17 39.50
N VAL A 157 9.54 -17.19 39.00
CA VAL A 157 10.50 -18.00 39.75
C VAL A 157 11.93 -17.45 39.65
N GLN A 158 12.19 -16.30 38.99
CA GLN A 158 13.53 -15.71 38.97
C GLN A 158 14.04 -15.50 40.41
N PRO A 159 14.91 -16.39 40.94
CA PRO A 159 15.10 -16.52 42.38
C PRO A 159 16.00 -15.41 42.91
N LEU A 160 16.69 -14.69 42.03
CA LEU A 160 17.63 -13.65 42.37
C LEU A 160 17.04 -12.28 42.08
N ARG A 161 16.94 -11.47 43.14
CA ARG A 161 16.64 -10.04 43.07
C ARG A 161 17.95 -9.27 43.20
N LEU A 162 18.29 -8.51 42.17
CA LEU A 162 19.48 -7.67 42.12
C LEU A 162 19.05 -6.21 42.30
N ASP A 163 19.38 -5.60 43.44
CA ASP A 163 19.13 -4.18 43.67
C ASP A 163 20.36 -3.36 43.27
N LEU A 164 20.30 -2.77 42.08
CA LEU A 164 21.42 -2.08 41.42
C LEU A 164 21.33 -0.57 41.62
N PRO A 165 22.46 0.14 41.77
CA PRO A 165 22.47 1.60 41.81
C PRO A 165 22.05 2.16 40.45
N LEU A 166 21.11 3.10 40.45
CA LEU A 166 20.59 3.73 39.23
C LEU A 166 21.40 4.99 38.89
N PRO A 167 22.18 5.02 37.79
CA PRO A 167 23.06 6.14 37.47
C PRO A 167 22.31 7.37 36.93
N ASP A 168 21.12 7.18 36.34
CA ASP A 168 20.32 8.27 35.78
C ASP A 168 18.85 8.16 36.18
N LEU A 169 18.40 9.03 37.09
CA LEU A 169 17.00 9.09 37.56
C LEU A 169 16.00 9.49 36.47
N LYS A 170 16.49 10.03 35.34
CA LYS A 170 15.66 10.42 34.19
C LYS A 170 15.66 9.35 33.09
N ALA A 171 16.28 8.20 33.32
CA ALA A 171 16.27 7.10 32.37
C ALA A 171 14.83 6.65 32.08
N LYS A 172 14.53 6.43 30.79
CA LYS A 172 13.26 5.82 30.36
C LYS A 172 13.42 4.33 30.05
N VAL A 173 14.65 3.91 29.76
CA VAL A 173 14.98 2.54 29.40
C VAL A 173 16.29 2.19 30.10
N ILE A 174 16.32 1.02 30.71
CA ILE A 174 17.45 0.48 31.46
C ILE A 174 17.72 -0.92 30.93
N SER A 175 18.96 -1.16 30.49
CA SER A 175 19.44 -2.47 30.05
C SER A 175 20.54 -2.94 30.99
N SER A 176 20.59 -4.23 31.30
CA SER A 176 21.62 -4.79 32.17
C SER A 176 22.05 -6.18 31.70
N ALA A 177 23.28 -6.55 32.06
CA ALA A 177 23.91 -7.77 31.62
C ALA A 177 24.86 -8.31 32.72
N ILE A 178 24.97 -9.63 32.81
CA ILE A 178 25.77 -10.33 33.82
C ILE A 178 27.03 -10.87 33.16
N TYR A 179 28.16 -10.62 33.81
CA TYR A 179 29.47 -11.07 33.42
C TYR A 179 30.05 -12.00 34.48
N ASP A 180 30.71 -13.07 34.09
CA ASP A 180 31.41 -13.97 35.01
C ASP A 180 32.70 -13.35 35.57
N ALA A 181 33.43 -14.11 36.38
CA ALA A 181 34.70 -13.70 36.98
C ALA A 181 35.83 -13.46 35.96
N SER A 182 35.73 -14.02 34.75
CA SER A 182 36.66 -13.81 33.65
C SER A 182 36.33 -12.55 32.84
N GLY A 183 35.16 -11.94 33.10
CA GLY A 183 34.66 -10.78 32.37
C GLY A 183 33.92 -11.15 31.08
N GLN A 184 33.53 -12.42 30.91
CA GLN A 184 32.72 -12.88 29.79
C GLN A 184 31.24 -12.61 30.08
N LEU A 185 30.51 -12.11 29.07
CA LEU A 185 29.05 -11.95 29.13
C LEU A 185 28.41 -13.34 29.17
N VAL A 186 27.62 -13.61 30.21
CA VAL A 186 26.94 -14.89 30.40
C VAL A 186 25.42 -14.77 30.34
N ARG A 187 24.86 -13.57 30.57
CA ARG A 187 23.41 -13.34 30.51
C ARG A 187 23.07 -11.90 30.16
N THR A 188 22.17 -11.70 29.21
CA THR A 188 21.48 -10.43 28.98
C THR A 188 20.17 -10.42 29.76
N LEU A 189 19.93 -9.38 30.57
CA LEU A 189 18.73 -9.27 31.40
C LEU A 189 17.63 -8.48 30.68
N PRO A 190 16.33 -8.72 31.01
CA PRO A 190 15.22 -7.99 30.41
C PRO A 190 15.36 -6.47 30.56
N VAL A 191 14.99 -5.76 29.49
CA VAL A 191 14.98 -4.29 29.46
C VAL A 191 13.84 -3.76 30.32
N VAL A 192 14.16 -2.86 31.26
CA VAL A 192 13.15 -2.15 32.06
C VAL A 192 12.77 -0.86 31.35
N THR A 193 11.50 -0.75 30.96
CA THR A 193 10.92 0.49 30.44
C THR A 193 10.16 1.20 31.56
N VAL A 194 10.48 2.47 31.75
CA VAL A 194 10.02 3.29 32.87
C VAL A 194 8.89 4.20 32.37
N THR A 195 7.67 3.92 32.81
CA THR A 195 6.46 4.68 32.46
C THR A 195 6.15 5.80 33.46
N GLU A 196 6.61 5.67 34.70
CA GLU A 196 6.46 6.67 35.77
C GLU A 196 7.83 7.14 36.27
N PRO A 197 7.95 8.37 36.82
CA PRO A 197 9.21 8.84 37.38
C PRO A 197 9.75 7.91 38.46
N LEU A 198 11.01 7.47 38.31
CA LEU A 198 11.66 6.59 39.27
C LEU A 198 11.81 7.28 40.62
N LYS A 199 11.31 6.64 41.68
CA LYS A 199 11.44 7.09 43.07
C LYS A 199 12.59 6.33 43.73
N GLY A 200 13.72 7.02 43.96
CA GLY A 200 14.89 6.46 44.65
C GLY A 200 16.10 6.23 43.74
N LYS A 201 17.25 5.90 44.36
CA LYS A 201 18.57 5.78 43.69
C LYS A 201 18.93 4.33 43.28
N LYS A 202 17.97 3.41 43.30
CA LYS A 202 18.19 1.99 42.98
C LYS A 202 17.08 1.48 42.07
N ILE A 203 17.41 0.47 41.28
CA ILE A 203 16.46 -0.30 40.47
C ILE A 203 16.59 -1.78 40.82
N SER A 204 15.47 -2.50 40.81
CA SER A 204 15.47 -3.94 41.03
C SER A 204 15.38 -4.67 39.69
N VAL A 205 16.33 -5.55 39.43
CA VAL A 205 16.33 -6.43 38.25
C VAL A 205 16.28 -7.88 38.74
N ARG A 206 15.56 -8.73 38.01
CA ARG A 206 15.43 -10.15 38.33
C ARG A 206 16.37 -10.97 37.45
N TRP A 207 16.88 -12.07 37.99
CA TRP A 207 17.69 -13.06 37.28
C TRP A 207 17.33 -14.47 37.77
N ASP A 208 17.28 -15.42 36.84
CA ASP A 208 16.95 -16.83 37.07
C ASP A 208 18.16 -17.71 37.46
N GLY A 209 19.38 -17.17 37.42
CA GLY A 209 20.60 -17.95 37.60
C GLY A 209 21.06 -18.69 36.32
N LEU A 210 20.41 -18.45 35.18
CA LEU A 210 20.72 -19.11 33.91
C LEU A 210 21.54 -18.20 32.98
N ASP A 211 22.25 -18.81 32.04
CA ASP A 211 22.89 -18.13 30.90
C ASP A 211 21.88 -17.81 29.77
N ASP A 212 22.32 -17.16 28.69
CA ASP A 212 21.46 -16.82 27.54
C ASP A 212 20.92 -18.06 26.79
N ASP A 213 21.54 -19.24 26.95
CA ASP A 213 21.09 -20.52 26.39
C ASP A 213 20.15 -21.29 27.34
N GLY A 214 19.86 -20.73 28.52
CA GLY A 214 19.00 -21.34 29.54
C GLY A 214 19.69 -22.41 30.39
N ARG A 215 21.03 -22.50 30.37
CA ARG A 215 21.79 -23.43 31.22
C ARG A 215 22.07 -22.80 32.59
N PRO A 216 22.03 -23.58 33.69
CA PRO A 216 22.40 -23.07 35.01
C PRO A 216 23.86 -22.61 35.05
N LEU A 217 24.09 -21.41 35.58
CA LEU A 217 25.43 -20.89 35.81
C LEU A 217 25.99 -21.39 37.15
N PRO A 218 27.28 -21.72 37.24
CA PRO A 218 27.88 -22.25 38.46
C PRO A 218 27.85 -21.22 39.60
N PRO A 219 27.81 -21.64 40.88
CA PRO A 219 28.02 -20.73 42.01
C PRO A 219 29.35 -19.97 41.86
N GLY A 220 29.33 -18.65 42.02
CA GLY A 220 30.52 -17.83 41.80
C GLY A 220 30.27 -16.33 41.91
N ARG A 221 31.33 -15.57 41.66
CA ARG A 221 31.27 -14.10 41.60
C ARG A 221 30.90 -13.65 40.20
N TYR A 222 29.88 -12.80 40.11
CA TYR A 222 29.42 -12.19 38.87
C TYR A 222 29.42 -10.67 38.99
N THR A 223 29.58 -9.99 37.85
CA THR A 223 29.51 -8.53 37.73
C THR A 223 28.32 -8.15 36.87
N VAL A 224 27.46 -7.27 37.37
CA VAL A 224 26.38 -6.70 36.55
C VAL A 224 26.84 -5.39 35.94
N LYS A 225 26.76 -5.26 34.62
CA LYS A 225 26.93 -3.98 33.92
C LYS A 225 25.57 -3.46 33.48
N MET A 226 25.38 -2.15 33.59
CA MET A 226 24.09 -1.50 33.30
C MET A 226 24.30 -0.29 32.40
N LEU A 227 23.34 -0.10 31.47
CA LEU A 227 23.25 1.03 30.56
C LEU A 227 21.86 1.67 30.71
N THR A 228 21.81 3.00 30.70
CA THR A 228 20.56 3.76 30.77
C THR A 228 20.43 4.72 29.60
N HIS A 229 19.22 4.95 29.10
CA HIS A 229 18.95 6.05 28.18
C HIS A 229 17.58 6.70 28.43
N ARG A 230 17.45 8.00 28.16
CA ARG A 230 16.25 8.82 28.45
C ARG A 230 15.16 8.72 27.37
N GLY A 231 15.18 7.66 26.56
CA GLY A 231 14.41 7.54 25.31
C GLY A 231 15.24 7.91 24.08
N VAL A 232 14.78 7.50 22.90
CA VAL A 232 15.36 7.92 21.61
C VAL A 232 14.45 8.99 21.02
N GLY A 233 15.02 10.14 20.66
CA GLY A 233 14.33 11.19 19.92
C GLY A 233 14.62 11.06 18.43
N LEU A 234 13.61 11.33 17.60
CA LEU A 234 13.80 11.44 16.16
C LEU A 234 14.00 12.90 15.79
N ARG A 235 15.08 13.19 15.06
CA ARG A 235 15.29 14.49 14.41
C ARG A 235 15.35 14.24 12.91
N TYR A 236 14.42 14.84 12.18
CA TYR A 236 14.51 14.84 10.72
C TYR A 236 15.77 15.62 10.32
N VAL A 237 16.70 14.96 9.63
CA VAL A 237 17.94 15.57 9.11
C VAL A 237 17.75 15.91 7.63
N THR A 238 17.37 14.91 6.83
CA THR A 238 17.07 15.04 5.40
C THR A 238 16.31 13.80 4.90
N SER A 239 15.80 13.84 3.67
CA SER A 239 15.27 12.67 2.95
C SER A 239 16.26 12.24 1.89
N LEU A 240 16.62 10.96 1.88
CA LEU A 240 17.43 10.36 0.83
C LEU A 240 16.50 9.91 -0.31
N HIS A 241 16.90 10.18 -1.55
CA HIS A 241 16.32 9.60 -2.77
C HIS A 241 14.92 10.08 -3.19
N ASN A 242 14.41 11.18 -2.61
CA ASN A 242 13.18 11.79 -3.10
C ASN A 242 13.40 13.28 -3.33
N ALA A 243 13.37 13.66 -4.60
CA ALA A 243 13.55 15.04 -5.04
C ALA A 243 12.33 15.92 -4.70
N GLY A 244 11.21 15.39 -4.20
CA GLY A 244 10.04 16.21 -3.87
C GLY A 244 10.35 17.33 -2.87
N ASN A 245 9.61 18.45 -2.99
CA ASN A 245 9.63 19.52 -2.00
C ASN A 245 8.19 19.84 -1.54
N PRO A 246 7.74 19.31 -0.39
CA PRO A 246 8.48 18.42 0.49
C PRO A 246 8.66 17.01 -0.12
N PRO A 247 9.65 16.23 0.35
CA PRO A 247 9.95 14.90 -0.21
C PRO A 247 8.90 13.86 0.14
N TRP A 248 8.05 14.10 1.14
CA TRP A 248 6.90 13.24 1.46
C TRP A 248 5.64 13.70 0.74
N ARG A 249 4.68 12.79 0.59
CA ARG A 249 3.36 13.08 0.01
C ARG A 249 2.62 14.09 0.88
N THR A 250 2.04 15.11 0.25
CA THR A 250 1.12 16.07 0.87
C THR A 250 -0.30 15.87 0.35
N ASP A 251 -1.30 16.34 1.09
CA ASP A 251 -2.71 16.14 0.74
C ASP A 251 -3.15 16.97 -0.47
N ASP A 252 -2.50 18.11 -0.72
CA ASP A 252 -2.69 18.93 -1.92
C ASP A 252 -2.01 18.33 -3.17
N GLY A 253 -1.32 17.19 -3.03
CA GLY A 253 -0.66 16.49 -4.12
C GLY A 253 0.65 17.14 -4.60
N THR A 254 1.19 18.16 -3.93
CA THR A 254 2.41 18.89 -4.35
C THR A 254 3.72 18.30 -3.83
N GLY A 255 3.69 17.47 -2.79
CA GLY A 255 4.82 16.76 -2.21
C GLY A 255 5.02 15.33 -2.75
N SER A 256 6.20 14.76 -2.52
CA SER A 256 6.69 13.49 -3.11
C SER A 256 6.77 13.52 -4.64
N TRP A 257 7.72 12.77 -5.21
CA TRP A 257 7.94 12.71 -6.65
C TRP A 257 7.88 11.28 -7.17
N GLY A 258 7.20 11.10 -8.31
CA GLY A 258 7.18 9.84 -9.05
C GLY A 258 6.45 8.67 -8.39
N GLY A 259 6.48 7.54 -9.08
CA GLY A 259 5.92 6.26 -8.64
C GLY A 259 6.97 5.36 -8.00
N ASP A 260 6.51 4.43 -7.18
CA ASP A 260 7.32 3.50 -6.39
C ASP A 260 7.53 2.12 -7.04
N HIS A 261 6.70 1.72 -8.01
CA HIS A 261 6.70 0.38 -8.60
C HIS A 261 7.31 0.28 -10.01
N GLY A 262 7.70 1.39 -10.63
CA GLY A 262 8.30 1.38 -11.95
C GLY A 262 9.19 2.59 -12.22
N PRO A 263 10.06 2.55 -13.25
CA PRO A 263 10.88 3.69 -13.62
C PRO A 263 10.03 4.79 -14.29
N PRO A 264 10.52 6.04 -14.32
CA PRO A 264 10.01 7.06 -15.22
C PRO A 264 10.19 6.58 -16.68
N ILE A 265 9.16 6.77 -17.51
CA ILE A 265 9.11 6.20 -18.85
C ILE A 265 8.53 7.15 -19.91
N ALA A 266 7.70 8.10 -19.50
CA ALA A 266 7.03 9.01 -20.43
C ALA A 266 7.26 10.46 -20.02
N ALA A 267 7.38 11.33 -21.02
CA ALA A 267 7.38 12.77 -20.83
C ALA A 267 6.64 13.46 -21.99
N THR A 268 5.96 14.56 -21.68
CA THR A 268 5.41 15.49 -22.68
C THR A 268 5.35 16.89 -22.07
N SER A 269 5.01 17.91 -22.85
CA SER A 269 4.94 19.28 -22.38
C SER A 269 3.88 20.07 -23.13
N ASP A 270 3.45 21.17 -22.50
CA ASP A 270 2.78 22.27 -23.18
C ASP A 270 3.59 23.57 -22.94
N GLU A 271 2.99 24.73 -23.20
CA GLU A 271 3.64 26.03 -23.01
C GLU A 271 3.92 26.37 -21.53
N GLU A 272 3.17 25.81 -20.60
CA GLU A 272 3.22 26.16 -19.17
C GLU A 272 3.85 25.08 -18.29
N ARG A 273 3.84 23.80 -18.71
CA ARG A 273 4.14 22.64 -17.86
C ARG A 273 4.90 21.54 -18.59
N VAL A 274 5.69 20.78 -17.83
CA VAL A 274 6.22 19.48 -18.23
C VAL A 274 5.48 18.40 -17.45
N TYR A 275 5.13 17.31 -18.13
CA TYR A 275 4.48 16.14 -17.56
C TYR A 275 5.42 14.95 -17.59
N LEU A 276 5.49 14.23 -16.48
CA LEU A 276 6.35 13.04 -16.34
C LEU A 276 5.52 11.85 -15.87
N GLY A 277 5.76 10.68 -16.45
CA GLY A 277 5.01 9.45 -16.23
C GLY A 277 5.92 8.30 -15.76
N TRP A 278 5.46 7.56 -14.75
CA TRP A 278 6.09 6.37 -14.19
C TRP A 278 5.27 5.14 -14.54
N THR A 279 5.95 4.05 -14.85
CA THR A 279 5.33 2.83 -15.37
C THR A 279 4.21 2.31 -14.46
N ILE A 280 4.41 2.27 -13.13
CA ILE A 280 3.39 1.90 -12.13
C ILE A 280 3.61 2.71 -10.85
N SER A 281 2.53 3.07 -10.15
CA SER A 281 2.56 3.62 -8.79
C SER A 281 1.49 2.97 -7.90
N GLU A 282 1.90 2.31 -6.81
CA GLU A 282 0.99 1.89 -5.74
C GLU A 282 0.96 2.99 -4.67
N ALA A 283 2.14 3.45 -4.25
CA ALA A 283 2.35 4.69 -3.52
C ALA A 283 3.04 5.76 -4.39
N GLY A 284 2.91 7.03 -4.02
CA GLY A 284 3.43 8.14 -4.82
C GLY A 284 2.50 8.54 -5.97
N TRP A 285 3.05 8.85 -7.15
CA TRP A 285 2.32 9.41 -8.29
C TRP A 285 2.80 8.81 -9.62
N ALA A 286 1.90 8.20 -10.38
CA ALA A 286 2.20 7.68 -11.72
C ALA A 286 2.38 8.78 -12.75
N VAL A 287 1.70 9.92 -12.59
CA VAL A 287 1.78 11.07 -13.49
C VAL A 287 1.94 12.32 -12.64
N ILE A 288 2.86 13.20 -13.01
CA ILE A 288 3.05 14.49 -12.34
C ILE A 288 3.14 15.62 -13.36
N ALA A 289 2.70 16.81 -12.96
CA ALA A 289 3.00 18.04 -13.66
C ALA A 289 4.02 18.87 -12.88
N VAL A 290 5.03 19.38 -13.55
CA VAL A 290 6.12 20.15 -12.97
C VAL A 290 6.38 21.43 -13.74
N ASP A 291 6.98 22.40 -13.05
CA ASP A 291 7.46 23.65 -13.64
C ASP A 291 8.49 23.37 -14.74
N PRO A 292 8.32 23.90 -15.96
CA PRO A 292 9.28 23.73 -17.04
C PRO A 292 10.59 24.48 -16.81
N LYS A 293 10.63 25.43 -15.87
CA LYS A 293 11.81 26.25 -15.59
C LYS A 293 12.86 25.44 -14.82
N LEU A 294 13.93 25.10 -15.53
CA LEU A 294 15.18 24.68 -14.89
C LEU A 294 15.81 25.89 -14.17
N PRO A 295 16.43 25.71 -12.99
CA PRO A 295 17.20 26.79 -12.36
C PRO A 295 18.28 27.29 -13.33
N LYS A 296 18.37 28.60 -13.53
CA LYS A 296 19.45 29.20 -14.34
C LYS A 296 20.78 29.01 -13.62
N GLY A 297 21.71 28.28 -14.23
CA GLY A 297 23.08 28.09 -13.76
C GLY A 297 23.77 26.87 -14.36
N ASP A 298 25.07 26.98 -14.52
CA ASP A 298 26.04 26.05 -15.09
C ASP A 298 26.47 24.94 -14.10
N GLY A 299 25.68 24.72 -13.06
CA GLY A 299 25.93 23.73 -12.00
C GLY A 299 24.73 22.87 -11.67
N VAL A 300 24.97 21.80 -10.91
CA VAL A 300 23.97 20.85 -10.37
C VAL A 300 22.74 21.60 -9.88
N VAL A 301 21.56 21.20 -10.38
CA VAL A 301 20.24 21.75 -10.02
C VAL A 301 20.07 21.77 -8.49
N LYS A 302 20.25 22.94 -7.86
CA LYS A 302 20.15 23.11 -6.39
C LYS A 302 18.71 23.26 -5.90
N ARG A 303 17.74 23.41 -6.80
CA ARG A 303 16.33 23.58 -6.47
C ARG A 303 15.49 22.68 -7.34
N ILE A 304 14.73 21.80 -6.71
CA ILE A 304 13.79 20.95 -7.42
C ILE A 304 12.67 21.82 -8.02
N GLY A 305 12.33 21.56 -9.29
CA GLY A 305 11.20 22.20 -9.96
C GLY A 305 9.92 22.05 -9.14
N LYS A 306 9.07 23.08 -9.13
CA LYS A 306 7.79 23.01 -8.41
C LYS A 306 6.92 21.93 -9.05
N LYS A 307 6.44 20.95 -8.26
CA LYS A 307 5.38 20.05 -8.71
C LYS A 307 4.04 20.74 -8.49
N PHE A 308 3.22 20.81 -9.55
CA PHE A 308 1.90 21.42 -9.48
C PHE A 308 0.86 20.44 -8.94
N TRP A 309 0.90 19.18 -9.40
CA TRP A 309 0.00 18.13 -8.97
C TRP A 309 0.59 16.75 -9.31
N GLY A 310 0.01 15.69 -8.74
CA GLY A 310 0.30 14.29 -9.08
C GLY A 310 -0.97 13.46 -9.13
N GLN A 311 -0.98 12.43 -9.97
CA GLN A 311 -2.09 11.50 -10.16
C GLN A 311 -1.61 10.05 -10.26
N HIS A 312 -2.50 9.13 -9.90
CA HIS A 312 -2.28 7.69 -10.09
C HIS A 312 -2.72 7.24 -11.47
N GLN A 313 -2.22 6.08 -11.92
CA GLN A 313 -2.83 5.36 -13.03
C GLN A 313 -4.29 5.00 -12.70
N VAL A 314 -5.09 4.73 -13.72
CA VAL A 314 -6.46 4.24 -13.50
C VAL A 314 -6.42 2.72 -13.44
N LEU A 315 -7.44 2.10 -12.85
CA LEU A 315 -7.48 0.64 -12.68
C LEU A 315 -8.40 -0.04 -13.69
N ASP A 316 -9.20 0.74 -14.43
CA ASP A 316 -10.22 0.31 -15.41
C ASP A 316 -9.63 -0.31 -16.70
N ILE A 317 -8.43 0.14 -17.07
CA ILE A 317 -7.62 -0.37 -18.18
C ILE A 317 -6.29 -0.91 -17.64
N GLY A 318 -5.38 -1.32 -18.51
CA GLY A 318 -4.07 -1.78 -18.07
C GLY A 318 -3.35 -0.75 -17.20
N ILE A 319 -2.75 -1.19 -16.09
CA ILE A 319 -2.18 -0.28 -15.08
C ILE A 319 -0.83 0.34 -15.46
N LEU A 320 -0.23 -0.07 -16.58
CA LEU A 320 1.10 0.36 -16.94
C LEU A 320 1.00 1.68 -17.71
N VAL A 321 1.51 2.80 -17.20
CA VAL A 321 1.61 4.07 -17.95
C VAL A 321 2.79 3.98 -18.92
N ILE A 322 2.57 4.24 -20.21
CA ILE A 322 3.59 3.97 -21.25
C ILE A 322 3.96 5.22 -22.05
N ALA A 323 2.98 6.07 -22.35
CA ALA A 323 3.16 7.24 -23.19
C ALA A 323 2.18 8.36 -22.82
N MET A 324 2.50 9.59 -23.21
CA MET A 324 1.66 10.76 -22.96
C MET A 324 1.68 11.72 -24.15
N ALA A 325 0.58 12.45 -24.33
CA ALA A 325 0.48 13.57 -25.26
C ALA A 325 -0.33 14.70 -24.61
N SER A 326 -0.07 15.95 -24.99
CA SER A 326 -0.83 17.12 -24.53
C SER A 326 -1.37 17.88 -25.73
N ASP A 327 -2.61 18.39 -25.62
CA ASP A 327 -3.16 19.39 -26.55
C ASP A 327 -3.13 20.81 -25.97
N GLY A 328 -2.46 21.00 -24.81
CA GLY A 328 -2.38 22.28 -24.10
C GLY A 328 -3.55 22.56 -23.14
N GLU A 329 -4.67 21.83 -23.27
CA GLU A 329 -5.80 21.88 -22.34
C GLU A 329 -5.95 20.56 -21.55
N ARG A 330 -5.57 19.45 -22.18
CA ARG A 330 -5.77 18.08 -21.71
C ARG A 330 -4.48 17.31 -21.86
N LEU A 331 -4.18 16.52 -20.83
CA LEU A 331 -3.14 15.51 -20.88
C LEU A 331 -3.78 14.15 -21.18
N PHE A 332 -3.35 13.54 -22.28
CA PHE A 332 -3.68 12.19 -22.68
C PHE A 332 -2.61 11.26 -22.14
N VAL A 333 -3.02 10.26 -21.35
CA VAL A 333 -2.10 9.29 -20.74
C VAL A 333 -2.46 7.91 -21.23
N ALA A 334 -1.55 7.30 -21.99
CA ALA A 334 -1.67 5.94 -22.49
C ALA A 334 -1.31 4.94 -21.39
N GLN A 335 -2.15 3.92 -21.23
CA GLN A 335 -1.88 2.79 -20.38
C GLN A 335 -2.13 1.46 -21.10
N ASP A 336 -1.43 0.41 -20.67
CA ASP A 336 -1.52 -0.93 -21.26
C ASP A 336 -1.39 -2.06 -20.21
N GLY A 337 -1.79 -3.27 -20.58
CA GLY A 337 -1.84 -4.45 -19.74
C GLY A 337 -3.24 -4.81 -19.26
N LYS A 338 -3.32 -5.62 -18.19
CA LYS A 338 -4.59 -6.01 -17.57
C LYS A 338 -5.02 -5.00 -16.52
N SER A 339 -6.33 -4.81 -16.40
CA SER A 339 -6.96 -4.04 -15.33
C SER A 339 -6.69 -4.66 -13.96
N TRP A 340 -6.48 -3.83 -12.96
CA TRP A 340 -6.27 -4.29 -11.59
C TRP A 340 -7.58 -4.71 -10.93
N GLY A 341 -7.54 -5.78 -10.12
CA GLY A 341 -8.71 -6.31 -9.41
C GLY A 341 -9.63 -7.23 -10.23
N GLY A 342 -9.35 -7.46 -11.52
CA GLY A 342 -9.99 -8.53 -12.30
C GLY A 342 -9.22 -9.86 -12.20
N ASP A 343 -9.66 -10.90 -12.93
CA ASP A 343 -8.96 -12.19 -13.05
C ASP A 343 -7.70 -12.07 -13.94
N TRP A 344 -6.77 -11.21 -13.54
CA TRP A 344 -5.55 -10.91 -14.30
C TRP A 344 -4.66 -12.16 -14.54
N ALA A 345 -4.81 -13.18 -13.69
CA ALA A 345 -4.17 -14.48 -13.84
C ALA A 345 -4.79 -15.36 -14.94
N ASP A 346 -6.04 -15.10 -15.34
CA ASP A 346 -6.70 -15.86 -16.40
C ASP A 346 -6.15 -15.42 -17.78
N PRO A 347 -5.56 -16.33 -18.58
CA PRO A 347 -5.07 -16.03 -19.92
C PRO A 347 -6.18 -15.65 -20.92
N LYS A 348 -7.46 -15.91 -20.60
CA LYS A 348 -8.61 -15.50 -21.41
C LYS A 348 -8.95 -14.02 -21.23
N VAL A 349 -8.56 -13.42 -20.10
CA VAL A 349 -8.76 -11.99 -19.86
C VAL A 349 -7.82 -11.21 -20.77
N LYS A 350 -8.40 -10.40 -21.66
CA LYS A 350 -7.65 -9.56 -22.59
C LYS A 350 -6.98 -8.40 -21.87
N ASN A 351 -5.80 -8.04 -22.34
CA ASN A 351 -5.17 -6.77 -22.03
C ASN A 351 -5.91 -5.63 -22.74
N LYS A 352 -5.82 -4.41 -22.20
CA LYS A 352 -6.42 -3.21 -22.77
C LYS A 352 -5.36 -2.14 -23.00
N ALA A 353 -5.10 -1.84 -24.26
CA ALA A 353 -4.37 -0.66 -24.71
C ALA A 353 -5.35 0.52 -24.73
N GLY A 354 -5.19 1.49 -23.84
CA GLY A 354 -6.15 2.58 -23.70
C GLY A 354 -5.54 3.91 -23.27
N VAL A 355 -6.38 4.95 -23.27
CA VAL A 355 -6.01 6.33 -22.94
C VAL A 355 -6.99 6.90 -21.92
N VAL A 356 -6.47 7.70 -21.00
CA VAL A 356 -7.26 8.51 -20.05
C VAL A 356 -6.90 9.99 -20.15
N LEU A 357 -7.86 10.85 -19.80
CA LEU A 357 -7.70 12.30 -19.84
C LEU A 357 -7.51 12.91 -18.45
N TRP A 358 -6.66 13.93 -18.38
CA TRP A 358 -6.51 14.78 -17.22
C TRP A 358 -6.56 16.24 -17.63
N ASP A 359 -7.14 17.08 -16.78
CA ASP A 359 -7.05 18.52 -16.90
C ASP A 359 -5.61 18.95 -16.60
N VAL A 360 -4.97 19.66 -17.54
CA VAL A 360 -3.56 20.05 -17.40
C VAL A 360 -3.29 20.97 -16.22
N LYS A 361 -4.25 21.84 -15.89
CA LYS A 361 -4.10 22.87 -14.85
C LYS A 361 -4.25 22.28 -13.45
N THR A 362 -5.26 21.43 -13.27
CA THR A 362 -5.69 20.93 -11.96
C THR A 362 -5.29 19.48 -11.70
N GLY A 363 -4.89 18.74 -12.73
CA GLY A 363 -4.67 17.30 -12.66
C GLY A 363 -5.95 16.51 -12.44
N LYS A 364 -7.15 17.11 -12.54
CA LYS A 364 -8.40 16.39 -12.28
C LYS A 364 -8.73 15.43 -13.43
N PRO A 365 -9.33 14.27 -13.14
CA PRO A 365 -9.76 13.33 -14.17
C PRO A 365 -10.85 13.95 -15.05
N ILE A 366 -10.67 13.90 -16.37
CA ILE A 366 -11.68 14.31 -17.35
C ILE A 366 -12.31 13.06 -17.99
N LYS A 367 -13.62 13.11 -18.25
CA LYS A 367 -14.29 12.11 -19.10
C LYS A 367 -14.15 12.52 -20.56
N PHE A 368 -14.01 11.53 -21.44
CA PHE A 368 -14.15 11.79 -22.87
C PHE A 368 -15.57 12.32 -23.19
N PRO A 369 -15.76 13.10 -24.26
CA PRO A 369 -17.06 13.69 -24.59
C PRO A 369 -18.20 12.69 -24.77
N PHE A 370 -17.89 11.43 -25.13
CA PHE A 370 -18.84 10.32 -25.18
C PHE A 370 -19.19 9.71 -23.80
N GLY A 371 -18.79 10.37 -22.71
CA GLY A 371 -19.22 10.06 -21.33
C GLY A 371 -18.37 9.03 -20.58
N GLN A 372 -17.39 8.41 -21.23
CA GLN A 372 -16.55 7.37 -20.63
C GLN A 372 -15.26 7.94 -20.00
N ARG A 373 -14.72 7.23 -19.01
CA ARG A 373 -13.45 7.58 -18.36
C ARG A 373 -12.23 7.21 -19.20
N THR A 374 -12.36 6.15 -20.00
CA THR A 374 -11.27 5.54 -20.76
C THR A 374 -11.63 5.42 -22.23
N LEU A 375 -10.65 5.63 -23.11
CA LEU A 375 -10.73 5.31 -24.53
C LEU A 375 -9.86 4.08 -24.81
N VAL A 376 -10.48 2.93 -25.09
CA VAL A 376 -9.75 1.71 -25.44
C VAL A 376 -9.45 1.72 -26.93
N LEU A 377 -8.16 1.66 -27.29
CA LEU A 377 -7.69 1.62 -28.67
C LEU A 377 -7.64 0.19 -29.20
N SER A 378 -7.32 -0.78 -28.33
CA SER A 378 -7.31 -2.19 -28.65
C SER A 378 -7.46 -3.07 -27.40
N GLU A 379 -8.15 -4.19 -27.55
CA GLU A 379 -8.11 -5.31 -26.60
C GLU A 379 -7.32 -6.47 -27.20
N TRP A 380 -6.28 -6.92 -26.52
CA TRP A 380 -5.30 -7.84 -27.09
C TRP A 380 -4.97 -9.01 -26.14
N SER A 381 -4.69 -10.17 -26.73
CA SER A 381 -4.39 -11.40 -25.98
C SER A 381 -2.90 -11.50 -25.65
N ASP A 382 -2.57 -12.06 -24.49
CA ASP A 382 -1.18 -12.42 -24.15
C ASP A 382 -0.52 -13.32 -25.21
N ARG A 383 -1.29 -14.04 -26.04
CA ARG A 383 -0.79 -14.85 -27.18
C ARG A 383 -0.07 -14.03 -28.26
N LEU A 384 -0.29 -12.72 -28.31
CA LEU A 384 0.45 -11.84 -29.24
C LEU A 384 1.88 -11.55 -28.77
N LYS A 385 2.20 -11.81 -27.50
CA LYS A 385 3.54 -11.61 -26.96
C LYS A 385 4.52 -12.62 -27.59
N PRO A 386 5.82 -12.28 -27.68
CA PRO A 386 6.87 -13.26 -27.89
C PRO A 386 6.74 -14.44 -26.91
N SER A 387 7.02 -15.66 -27.35
CA SER A 387 6.82 -16.91 -26.60
C SER A 387 7.39 -16.88 -25.17
N GLU A 388 8.54 -16.27 -25.01
CA GLU A 388 9.27 -16.07 -23.76
C GLU A 388 8.52 -15.17 -22.77
N LEU A 389 7.69 -14.24 -23.25
CA LEU A 389 6.90 -13.30 -22.46
C LEU A 389 5.44 -13.77 -22.24
N GLN A 390 4.98 -14.82 -22.91
CA GLN A 390 3.63 -15.36 -22.74
C GLN A 390 3.48 -16.06 -21.38
N PRO A 391 2.42 -15.82 -20.57
CA PRO A 391 2.24 -16.43 -19.25
C PRO A 391 2.30 -17.97 -19.31
N TYR A 392 3.02 -18.61 -18.37
CA TYR A 392 3.04 -20.07 -18.24
C TYR A 392 1.75 -20.49 -17.53
N GLU A 393 1.15 -21.60 -17.92
CA GLU A 393 -0.04 -22.13 -17.24
C GLU A 393 0.28 -22.32 -15.75
N ARG A 394 -0.40 -21.53 -14.89
CA ARG A 394 -0.37 -21.52 -13.41
C ARG A 394 0.66 -20.68 -12.64
N MET A 395 1.44 -19.80 -13.27
CA MET A 395 2.06 -18.69 -12.52
C MET A 395 1.70 -17.37 -13.17
N SER A 396 0.77 -16.68 -12.54
CA SER A 396 0.36 -15.34 -12.89
C SER A 396 1.57 -14.39 -12.79
N ARG A 397 2.15 -14.08 -13.95
CA ARG A 397 3.44 -13.39 -14.14
C ARG A 397 3.42 -11.89 -13.80
N TYR A 398 2.77 -11.49 -12.71
CA TYR A 398 3.02 -10.18 -12.07
C TYR A 398 4.13 -10.25 -11.03
N HIS A 399 4.81 -11.38 -10.89
CA HIS A 399 5.88 -11.50 -9.91
C HIS A 399 7.09 -10.65 -10.33
N PRO A 400 7.62 -9.76 -9.47
CA PRO A 400 8.86 -9.00 -9.70
C PRO A 400 10.14 -9.86 -9.84
N LEU A 401 10.00 -11.16 -10.09
CA LEU A 401 11.06 -12.15 -10.28
C LEU A 401 11.10 -12.77 -11.68
N ILE A 402 10.37 -12.23 -12.68
CA ILE A 402 10.81 -12.46 -14.06
C ILE A 402 12.25 -11.95 -14.12
N LEU A 403 13.18 -12.79 -14.57
CA LEU A 403 14.58 -12.43 -14.73
C LEU A 403 14.66 -11.26 -15.70
N ARG A 404 14.59 -10.05 -15.15
CA ARG A 404 14.89 -8.82 -15.88
C ARG A 404 16.37 -8.90 -16.19
N LYS A 405 16.73 -8.51 -17.42
CA LYS A 405 18.13 -8.20 -17.70
C LYS A 405 18.63 -7.25 -16.60
N ARG A 406 19.68 -7.68 -15.91
CA ARG A 406 20.41 -6.85 -14.95
C ARG A 406 20.79 -5.56 -15.67
N THR A 407 20.85 -4.45 -14.94
CA THR A 407 21.03 -3.12 -15.55
C THR A 407 22.25 -3.08 -16.50
N TRP A 408 23.35 -3.76 -16.15
CA TRP A 408 24.53 -3.84 -17.03
C TRP A 408 24.31 -4.67 -18.30
N GLU A 409 23.45 -5.68 -18.29
CA GLU A 409 23.07 -6.45 -19.48
C GLU A 409 22.29 -5.57 -20.45
N ARG A 410 21.43 -4.69 -19.93
CA ARG A 410 20.72 -3.69 -20.75
C ARG A 410 21.68 -2.69 -21.38
N PHE A 411 22.64 -2.20 -20.60
CA PHE A 411 23.69 -1.32 -21.11
C PHE A 411 24.51 -1.97 -22.21
N ARG A 412 24.92 -3.23 -22.01
CA ARG A 412 25.66 -4.02 -23.00
C ARG A 412 24.85 -4.26 -24.28
N ASP A 413 23.57 -4.59 -24.13
CA ASP A 413 22.70 -5.00 -25.24
C ASP A 413 21.98 -3.82 -25.92
N HIS A 414 22.19 -2.59 -25.43
CA HIS A 414 21.45 -1.38 -25.84
C HIS A 414 19.91 -1.54 -25.74
N ASP A 415 19.46 -2.27 -24.73
CA ASP A 415 18.07 -2.68 -24.54
C ASP A 415 17.37 -1.80 -23.50
N PHE A 416 17.00 -0.59 -23.93
CA PHE A 416 16.41 0.44 -23.08
C PHE A 416 14.97 0.72 -23.49
N GLY A 417 14.03 -0.03 -22.93
CA GLY A 417 12.62 0.27 -23.04
C GLY A 417 11.73 -0.81 -22.40
N PRO A 418 10.40 -0.65 -22.49
CA PRO A 418 9.45 -1.55 -21.86
C PRO A 418 9.17 -2.82 -22.68
N GLN A 419 9.98 -3.13 -23.70
CA GLN A 419 9.74 -4.27 -24.60
C GLN A 419 9.71 -5.60 -23.84
N GLU A 420 10.49 -5.72 -22.76
CA GLU A 420 10.46 -6.86 -21.84
C GLU A 420 9.11 -7.08 -21.12
N LEU A 421 8.25 -6.06 -21.08
CA LEU A 421 6.91 -6.16 -20.48
C LEU A 421 5.88 -6.73 -21.48
N GLY A 422 6.26 -6.86 -22.75
CA GLY A 422 5.42 -7.40 -23.81
C GLY A 422 4.16 -6.57 -24.03
N LEU A 423 4.31 -5.25 -24.14
CA LEU A 423 3.21 -4.30 -24.27
C LEU A 423 2.90 -3.98 -25.74
N ASN A 424 1.67 -3.55 -25.98
CA ASN A 424 1.15 -3.26 -27.30
C ASN A 424 1.13 -1.74 -27.58
N LEU A 425 0.52 -0.93 -26.72
CA LEU A 425 0.47 0.53 -26.88
C LEU A 425 1.76 1.17 -26.38
N LEU A 426 2.63 1.56 -27.30
CA LEU A 426 3.96 2.11 -26.98
C LEU A 426 4.12 3.60 -27.26
N GLY A 427 3.14 4.23 -27.91
CA GLY A 427 3.18 5.64 -28.24
C GLY A 427 1.80 6.19 -28.57
N ILE A 428 1.58 7.45 -28.24
CA ILE A 428 0.39 8.20 -28.64
C ILE A 428 0.76 9.59 -29.14
N ALA A 429 -0.02 10.11 -30.08
CA ALA A 429 0.04 11.50 -30.53
C ALA A 429 -1.39 12.02 -30.74
N VAL A 430 -1.61 13.32 -30.57
CA VAL A 430 -2.91 13.96 -30.73
C VAL A 430 -2.78 15.16 -31.65
N HIS A 431 -3.66 15.26 -32.65
CA HIS A 431 -3.76 16.42 -33.53
C HIS A 431 -5.24 16.70 -33.81
N GLY A 432 -5.71 17.87 -33.36
CA GLY A 432 -7.13 18.22 -33.39
C GLY A 432 -7.98 17.16 -32.68
N ASP A 433 -8.95 16.61 -33.39
CA ASP A 433 -9.89 15.62 -32.87
C ASP A 433 -9.41 14.16 -33.02
N VAL A 434 -8.22 13.95 -33.57
CA VAL A 434 -7.66 12.62 -33.84
C VAL A 434 -6.56 12.28 -32.85
N LEU A 435 -6.72 11.14 -32.19
CA LEU A 435 -5.69 10.48 -31.41
C LEU A 435 -5.14 9.31 -32.21
N TYR A 436 -3.81 9.24 -32.30
CA TYR A 436 -3.07 8.16 -32.91
C TYR A 436 -2.42 7.30 -31.83
N GLY A 437 -2.47 5.98 -31.98
CA GLY A 437 -1.82 5.02 -31.09
C GLY A 437 -0.98 4.00 -31.86
N SER A 438 0.27 3.83 -31.44
CA SER A 438 1.18 2.80 -31.98
C SER A 438 0.94 1.47 -31.28
N LEU A 439 0.37 0.49 -31.98
CA LEU A 439 0.08 -0.86 -31.48
C LEU A 439 1.18 -1.83 -31.96
N PHE A 440 2.23 -1.94 -31.15
CA PHE A 440 3.47 -2.65 -31.40
C PHE A 440 3.28 -4.15 -31.67
N LEU A 441 2.44 -4.83 -30.91
CA LEU A 441 2.22 -6.27 -31.07
C LEU A 441 1.27 -6.59 -32.23
N GLU A 442 0.44 -5.64 -32.63
CA GLU A 442 -0.51 -5.77 -33.74
C GLU A 442 0.02 -5.23 -35.07
N ASP A 443 1.28 -4.76 -35.12
CA ASP A 443 1.92 -4.24 -36.33
C ASP A 443 1.09 -3.18 -37.07
N LYS A 444 0.53 -2.24 -36.30
CA LYS A 444 -0.28 -1.14 -36.85
C LYS A 444 -0.27 0.14 -36.03
N VAL A 445 -0.60 1.24 -36.67
CA VAL A 445 -1.02 2.50 -36.03
C VAL A 445 -2.52 2.66 -36.19
N VAL A 446 -3.23 2.97 -35.12
CA VAL A 446 -4.67 3.25 -35.14
C VAL A 446 -4.94 4.73 -34.95
N ALA A 447 -5.82 5.30 -35.77
CA ALA A 447 -6.35 6.65 -35.63
C ALA A 447 -7.79 6.57 -35.11
N VAL A 448 -8.09 7.31 -34.04
CA VAL A 448 -9.40 7.33 -33.39
C VAL A 448 -9.82 8.78 -33.17
N ASN A 449 -11.07 9.10 -33.48
CA ASN A 449 -11.64 10.39 -33.10
C ASN A 449 -11.91 10.34 -31.59
N TRP A 450 -11.10 11.04 -30.80
CA TRP A 450 -11.14 10.91 -29.34
C TRP A 450 -12.39 11.54 -28.73
N ARG A 451 -13.09 12.43 -29.46
CA ARG A 451 -14.36 13.00 -29.00
C ARG A 451 -15.52 12.02 -29.06
N THR A 452 -15.52 11.17 -30.09
CA THR A 452 -16.61 10.22 -30.34
C THR A 452 -16.26 8.78 -29.96
N GLY A 453 -14.97 8.49 -29.77
CA GLY A 453 -14.44 7.14 -29.55
C GLY A 453 -14.44 6.27 -30.82
N LYS A 454 -14.82 6.82 -31.98
CA LYS A 454 -14.90 6.06 -33.24
C LYS A 454 -13.54 5.95 -33.91
N LYS A 455 -13.19 4.74 -34.33
CA LYS A 455 -12.02 4.49 -35.17
C LYS A 455 -12.17 5.21 -36.51
N VAL A 456 -11.13 5.94 -36.90
CA VAL A 456 -11.07 6.69 -38.16
C VAL A 456 -10.34 5.87 -39.22
N LYS A 457 -9.15 5.36 -38.89
CA LYS A 457 -8.28 4.67 -39.86
C LYS A 457 -7.27 3.76 -39.15
N GLU A 458 -6.77 2.77 -39.87
CA GLU A 458 -5.63 1.95 -39.45
C GLU A 458 -4.55 2.01 -40.53
N PHE A 459 -3.29 2.02 -40.09
CA PHE A 459 -2.13 1.99 -40.95
C PHE A 459 -1.31 0.75 -40.60
N ALA A 460 -1.21 -0.20 -41.52
CA ALA A 460 -0.33 -1.34 -41.35
C ALA A 460 1.12 -0.84 -41.29
N LEU A 461 1.81 -1.13 -40.19
CA LEU A 461 3.17 -0.69 -39.97
C LEU A 461 3.82 -1.62 -38.96
N THR A 462 4.90 -2.30 -39.34
CA THR A 462 5.56 -3.27 -38.47
C THR A 462 6.19 -2.62 -37.24
N LYS A 463 5.96 -3.18 -36.05
CA LYS A 463 6.55 -2.79 -34.76
C LYS A 463 6.65 -1.27 -34.53
N PRO A 464 5.53 -0.53 -34.59
CA PRO A 464 5.52 0.91 -34.37
C PRO A 464 5.65 1.17 -32.86
N CYS A 465 6.45 2.16 -32.48
CA CYS A 465 6.62 2.56 -31.08
C CYS A 465 6.42 4.06 -30.91
N GLY A 466 7.49 4.85 -30.81
CA GLY A 466 7.41 6.30 -30.70
C GLY A 466 6.66 6.91 -31.88
N ILE A 467 5.73 7.81 -31.60
CA ILE A 467 4.93 8.51 -32.59
C ILE A 467 4.88 9.98 -32.22
N ALA A 468 5.02 10.84 -33.22
CA ALA A 468 4.86 12.28 -33.10
C ALA A 468 4.03 12.79 -34.29
N VAL A 469 3.42 13.94 -34.11
CA VAL A 469 2.67 14.63 -35.16
C VAL A 469 3.25 16.03 -35.34
N ASP A 470 3.45 16.44 -36.59
CA ASP A 470 3.90 17.80 -36.90
C ASP A 470 2.73 18.79 -36.91
N ARG A 471 3.03 20.07 -37.17
CA ARG A 471 2.03 21.15 -37.14
C ARG A 471 0.99 21.01 -38.26
N GLU A 472 1.38 20.37 -39.35
CA GLU A 472 0.56 20.12 -40.52
C GLU A 472 -0.27 18.83 -40.39
N GLY A 473 -0.11 18.08 -39.29
CA GLY A 473 -0.84 16.85 -39.01
C GLY A 473 -0.20 15.58 -39.58
N ASN A 474 1.00 15.66 -40.17
CA ASN A 474 1.72 14.47 -40.63
C ASN A 474 2.30 13.71 -39.44
N LEU A 475 2.30 12.39 -39.53
CA LEU A 475 2.85 11.53 -38.49
C LEU A 475 4.29 11.15 -38.81
N VAL A 476 5.14 11.18 -37.80
CA VAL A 476 6.47 10.58 -37.81
C VAL A 476 6.49 9.47 -36.76
N ILE A 477 6.75 8.25 -37.20
CA ILE A 477 6.66 7.05 -36.37
C ILE A 477 7.99 6.30 -36.43
N VAL A 478 8.51 5.93 -35.27
CA VAL A 478 9.60 4.96 -35.15
C VAL A 478 9.01 3.57 -35.35
N SER A 479 9.52 2.84 -36.34
CA SER A 479 9.10 1.49 -36.69
C SER A 479 10.34 0.65 -36.92
N ASN A 480 10.52 -0.44 -36.18
CA ASN A 480 11.78 -1.20 -36.15
C ASN A 480 13.01 -0.28 -35.91
N LYS A 481 13.86 -0.14 -36.92
CA LYS A 481 15.09 0.69 -36.91
C LYS A 481 15.00 1.90 -37.85
N ARG A 482 13.79 2.31 -38.25
CA ARG A 482 13.56 3.40 -39.19
C ARG A 482 12.54 4.41 -38.66
N LEU A 483 12.60 5.62 -39.21
CA LEU A 483 11.53 6.62 -39.11
C LEU A 483 10.64 6.50 -40.35
N VAL A 484 9.33 6.45 -40.15
CA VAL A 484 8.32 6.37 -41.20
C VAL A 484 7.43 7.59 -41.10
N ARG A 485 7.28 8.31 -42.22
CA ARG A 485 6.31 9.39 -42.33
C ARG A 485 5.00 8.84 -42.90
N LEU A 486 3.90 9.06 -42.21
CA LEU A 486 2.55 8.80 -42.75
C LEU A 486 1.86 10.14 -42.97
N ASN A 487 1.14 10.25 -44.09
CA ASN A 487 0.27 11.38 -44.38
C ASN A 487 -1.18 10.89 -44.18
N PRO A 488 -1.78 11.12 -42.99
CA PRO A 488 -2.99 10.46 -42.55
C PRO A 488 -4.25 10.76 -43.36
#